data_AF-A0A3D8PR94-F1
#
_entry.id   AF-A0A3D8PR94-F1
#
_cell.length_a   1.000
_cell.length_b   1.000
_cell.length_c   1.000
_cell.angle_alpha   90.00
_cell.angle_beta   90.00
_cell.angle_gamma   90.00
#
_symmetry.space_group_name_H-M   'P 1'
#
loop_
_entity.id
_entity.type
_entity.pdbx_description
1 polymer ?
#
loop_
_entity_poly.entity_id
_entity_poly.type
_entity_poly.pdbx_seq_one_letter_code
_entity_poly.pdbx_strand_id
1 'polypeptide(L)'
;MKNVNNNQTGQNTGSPEIYAAKLTLIGTALSTIGDGLQTIAAGITLQELENPNNQNSQKQLDQSSQLELMQKQIEQLTRKIERMEQSNK
;
A
#
# COMPACT_ATOMS: atom_id res chain seq x y z
N MET A 1 -46.73 -37.65 12.94
CA MET A 1 -45.52 -37.19 13.64
C MET A 1 -44.60 -36.51 12.63
N LYS A 2 -44.43 -35.18 12.71
CA LYS A 2 -43.44 -34.44 11.92
C LYS A 2 -42.30 -34.06 12.86
N ASN A 3 -41.09 -34.51 12.56
CA ASN A 3 -39.90 -34.00 13.24
C ASN A 3 -38.91 -33.55 12.16
N VAL A 4 -38.94 -32.25 11.86
CA VAL A 4 -38.00 -31.61 10.94
C VAL A 4 -36.97 -30.93 11.83
N ASN A 5 -35.84 -31.62 12.06
CA ASN A 5 -34.70 -31.05 12.77
C ASN A 5 -34.03 -30.01 11.87
N ASN A 6 -34.35 -28.74 12.11
CA ASN A 6 -33.67 -27.60 11.53
C ASN A 6 -32.38 -27.33 12.33
N ASN A 7 -31.34 -28.11 12.06
CA ASN A 7 -29.99 -27.75 12.49
C ASN A 7 -29.41 -26.79 11.45
N GLN A 8 -29.77 -25.51 11.58
CA GLN A 8 -29.04 -24.41 10.96
C GLN A 8 -27.63 -24.40 11.55
N THR A 9 -26.74 -25.12 10.89
CA THR A 9 -25.31 -24.96 11.02
C THR A 9 -24.98 -23.53 10.61
N GLY A 10 -24.75 -22.68 11.61
CA GLY A 10 -24.16 -21.36 11.44
C GLY A 10 -22.77 -21.50 10.84
N GLN A 11 -22.69 -21.59 9.52
CA GLN A 11 -21.46 -21.41 8.78
C GLN A 11 -21.22 -19.91 8.61
N ASN A 12 -20.75 -19.28 9.70
CA ASN A 12 -20.01 -18.04 9.59
C ASN A 12 -18.57 -18.37 9.17
N THR A 13 -18.43 -18.87 7.95
CA THR A 13 -17.14 -18.98 7.27
C THR A 13 -17.26 -18.08 6.06
N GLY A 14 -16.52 -16.96 6.06
CA GLY A 14 -16.68 -15.86 5.11
C GLY A 14 -16.96 -16.34 3.69
N SER A 15 -17.96 -15.74 3.05
CA SER A 15 -18.34 -16.15 1.70
C SER A 15 -17.18 -15.91 0.72
N PRO A 16 -17.05 -16.69 -0.37
CA PRO A 16 -16.01 -16.50 -1.38
C PRO A 16 -15.84 -15.04 -1.84
N GLU A 17 -16.94 -14.27 -1.84
CA GLU A 17 -16.99 -12.85 -2.17
C GLU A 17 -16.21 -11.99 -1.17
N ILE A 18 -16.27 -12.30 0.13
CA ILE A 18 -15.49 -11.61 1.17
C ILE A 18 -13.99 -11.87 0.95
N TYR A 19 -13.61 -13.10 0.58
CA TYR A 19 -12.22 -13.42 0.28
C TYR A 19 -11.72 -12.70 -0.99
N ALA A 20 -12.54 -12.67 -2.05
CA ALA A 20 -12.23 -11.93 -3.27
C ALA A 20 -12.07 -10.42 -3.02
N ALA A 21 -12.93 -9.83 -2.19
CA ALA A 21 -12.85 -8.43 -1.79
C ALA A 21 -11.55 -8.12 -1.02
N LYS A 22 -11.16 -9.00 -0.09
CA LYS A 22 -9.88 -8.86 0.63
C LYS A 22 -8.67 -8.94 -0.31
N LEU A 23 -8.67 -9.90 -1.23
CA LEU A 23 -7.60 -10.01 -2.24
C LEU A 23 -7.54 -8.78 -3.15
N THR A 24 -8.70 -8.23 -3.53
CA THR A 24 -8.79 -7.00 -4.33
C THR A 24 -8.20 -5.81 -3.59
N LEU A 25 -8.52 -5.67 -2.29
CA LEU A 25 -7.96 -4.61 -1.44
C LEU A 25 -6.43 -4.69 -1.38
N ILE A 26 -5.89 -5.89 -1.12
CA ILE A 26 -4.43 -6.11 -1.08
C ILE A 26 -3.79 -5.82 -2.44
N GLY A 27 -4.38 -6.32 -3.54
CA GLY A 27 -3.87 -6.08 -4.89
C GLY A 27 -3.86 -4.60 -5.27
N THR A 28 -4.92 -3.87 -4.89
CA THR A 28 -5.01 -2.42 -5.13
C THR A 28 -3.97 -1.65 -4.33
N ALA A 29 -3.74 -2.03 -3.06
CA ALA A 29 -2.71 -1.43 -2.22
C ALA A 29 -1.30 -1.64 -2.80
N LEU A 30 -0.99 -2.87 -3.26
CA LEU A 30 0.27 -3.19 -3.92
C LEU A 30 0.45 -2.41 -5.23
N SER A 31 -0.59 -2.29 -6.06
CA SER A 31 -0.55 -1.47 -7.28
C SER A 31 -0.24 -0.01 -6.95
N THR A 32 -0.91 0.56 -5.94
CA THR A 32 -0.69 1.95 -5.51
C THR A 32 0.75 2.18 -5.04
N ILE A 33 1.34 1.21 -4.34
CA ILE A 33 2.76 1.27 -3.96
C ILE A 33 3.65 1.22 -5.21
N GLY A 34 3.35 0.36 -6.17
CA GLY A 34 4.04 0.29 -7.46
C GLY A 34 4.00 1.62 -8.22
N ASP A 35 2.83 2.24 -8.31
CA ASP A 35 2.62 3.56 -8.94
C ASP A 35 3.39 4.66 -8.19
N GLY A 36 3.43 4.58 -6.86
CA GLY A 36 4.24 5.47 -6.02
C GLY A 36 5.73 5.36 -6.33
N LEU A 37 6.26 4.14 -6.42
CA LEU A 37 7.66 3.91 -6.79
C LEU A 37 7.98 4.41 -8.20
N GLN A 38 7.09 4.17 -9.17
CA GLN A 38 7.22 4.69 -10.53
C GLN A 38 7.23 6.22 -10.56
N THR A 39 6.39 6.88 -9.74
CA THR A 39 6.36 8.34 -9.61
C THR A 39 7.68 8.88 -9.08
N ILE A 40 8.28 8.22 -8.09
CA ILE A 40 9.61 8.59 -7.56
C ILE A 40 10.67 8.45 -8.65
N ALA A 41 10.69 7.32 -9.37
CA ALA A 41 11.62 7.09 -10.47
C ALA A 41 11.49 8.17 -11.56
N ALA A 42 10.26 8.50 -11.96
CA ALA A 42 10.00 9.57 -12.93
C ALA A 42 10.51 10.93 -12.41
N GLY A 43 10.32 11.24 -11.13
CA GLY A 43 10.85 12.45 -10.50
C GLY A 43 12.38 12.52 -10.52
N ILE A 44 13.07 11.41 -10.23
CA ILE A 44 14.54 11.32 -10.31
C ILE A 44 15.00 11.51 -11.77
N THR A 45 14.40 10.80 -12.72
CA THR A 45 14.74 10.91 -14.15
C THR A 45 14.52 12.34 -14.67
N LEU A 46 13.42 13.00 -14.26
CA LEU A 46 13.17 14.40 -14.62
C LEU A 46 14.22 15.33 -14.00
N GLN A 47 14.59 15.13 -12.72
CA GLN A 47 15.58 15.96 -12.04
C GLN A 47 17.01 15.81 -12.62
N GLU A 48 17.34 14.63 -13.15
CA GLU A 48 18.57 14.37 -13.89
C GLU A 48 18.54 15.04 -15.28
N LEU A 49 17.41 14.95 -16.00
CA LEU A 49 17.26 15.54 -17.32
C LEU A 49 17.23 17.08 -17.30
N GLU A 50 16.58 17.68 -16.31
CA GLU A 50 16.53 19.15 -16.15
C GLU A 50 17.87 19.74 -15.71
N ASN A 51 18.79 18.93 -15.17
CA ASN A 51 20.01 19.46 -14.60
C ASN A 51 21.25 18.59 -14.89
N PRO A 52 21.62 18.43 -16.17
CA PRO A 52 22.66 17.50 -16.61
C PRO A 52 24.09 17.88 -16.17
N ASN A 53 24.30 19.05 -15.53
CA ASN A 53 25.65 19.61 -15.31
C ASN A 53 25.94 20.11 -13.87
N ASN A 54 25.14 19.74 -12.87
CA ASN A 54 25.30 20.31 -11.52
C ASN A 54 26.21 19.47 -10.61
N GLN A 55 27.34 20.06 -10.27
CA GLN A 55 28.41 19.55 -9.42
C GLN A 55 27.93 19.27 -7.98
N ASN A 56 27.54 18.01 -7.76
CA ASN A 56 27.97 17.07 -6.71
C ASN A 56 28.03 17.44 -5.20
N SER A 57 27.45 18.53 -4.68
CA SER A 57 27.42 18.69 -3.20
C SER A 57 26.16 19.31 -2.60
N GLN A 58 25.58 20.34 -3.21
CA GLN A 58 24.37 20.97 -2.67
C GLN A 58 23.10 20.13 -2.95
N LYS A 59 23.00 19.55 -4.16
CA LYS A 59 21.87 18.69 -4.57
C LYS A 59 21.73 17.41 -3.75
N GLN A 60 22.85 16.84 -3.27
CA GLN A 60 22.82 15.60 -2.49
C GLN A 60 22.12 15.78 -1.14
N LEU A 61 22.24 16.97 -0.54
CA LEU A 61 21.54 17.33 0.70
C LEU A 61 20.03 17.44 0.46
N ASP A 62 19.59 18.14 -0.59
CA ASP A 62 18.16 18.25 -0.93
C ASP A 62 17.54 16.90 -1.30
N GLN A 63 18.28 16.06 -2.04
CA GLN A 63 17.84 14.71 -2.39
C GLN A 63 17.73 13.82 -1.15
N SER A 64 18.65 13.97 -0.18
CA SER A 64 18.58 13.23 1.09
C SER A 64 17.37 13.63 1.94
N SER A 65 17.03 14.92 1.99
CA SER A 65 15.84 15.40 2.71
C SER A 65 14.54 14.96 2.02
N GLN A 66 14.50 14.90 0.69
CA GLN A 66 13.36 14.35 -0.04
C GLN A 66 13.20 12.84 0.20
N LEU A 67 14.30 12.08 0.20
CA LEU A 67 14.29 10.66 0.55
C LEU A 67 13.79 10.42 1.98
N GLU A 68 14.21 11.25 2.94
CA GLU A 68 13.74 11.16 4.33
C GLU A 68 12.24 11.46 4.46
N LEU A 69 11.74 12.49 3.76
CA LEU A 69 10.31 12.81 3.69
C LEU A 69 9.50 11.67 3.08
N MET A 70 10.02 11.04 2.04
CA MET A 70 9.37 9.88 1.43
C MET A 70 9.39 8.67 2.36
N GLN A 71 10.50 8.42 3.06
CA GLN A 71 10.59 7.34 4.05
C GLN A 71 9.54 7.51 5.16
N LYS A 72 9.36 8.74 5.66
CA LYS A 72 8.31 9.05 6.65
C LYS A 72 6.90 8.81 6.10
N GLN A 73 6.64 9.19 4.84
CA GLN A 73 5.34 8.96 4.21
C GLN A 73 5.05 7.46 4.02
N ILE A 74 6.04 6.68 3.59
CA ILE A 74 5.94 5.21 3.48
C ILE A 74 5.65 4.62 4.86
N GLU A 75 6.36 5.05 5.91
CA GLU A 75 6.14 4.55 7.26
C GLU A 75 4.73 4.86 7.78
N GLN A 76 4.20 6.06 7.49
CA GLN A 76 2.82 6.40 7.84
C GLN A 76 1.79 5.56 7.09
N LEU A 77 2.03 5.26 5.81
CA LEU A 77 1.16 4.39 5.02
C LEU A 77 1.19 2.96 5.57
N THR A 78 2.38 2.41 5.85
CA THR A 78 2.54 1.08 6.47
C THR A 78 1.78 0.99 7.79
N ARG A 79 1.94 1.97 8.69
CA ARG A 79 1.21 2.01 9.96
C ARG A 79 -0.32 2.07 9.79
N LYS A 80 -0.81 2.76 8.75
CA LYS A 80 -2.25 2.78 8.44
C LYS A 80 -2.74 1.41 7.98
N ILE A 81 -1.98 0.73 7.13
CA ILE A 81 -2.29 -0.63 6.66
C ILE A 81 -2.31 -1.61 7.84
N GLU A 82 -1.30 -1.60 8.71
CA GLU A 82 -1.25 -2.44 9.91
C GLU A 82 -2.46 -2.22 10.82
N ARG A 83 -2.87 -0.96 11.02
CA ARG A 83 -4.08 -0.64 11.81
C ARG A 83 -5.35 -1.18 11.14
N MET A 84 -5.45 -1.10 9.82
CA MET A 84 -6.59 -1.67 9.09
C MET A 84 -6.63 -3.19 9.19
N GLU A 85 -5.48 -3.87 9.17
CA GLU A 85 -5.39 -5.31 9.40
C GLU A 85 -5.79 -5.70 10.82
N GLN A 86 -5.31 -4.97 11.82
CA GLN A 86 -5.64 -5.22 13.23
C GLN A 86 -7.09 -4.91 13.59
N SER A 87 -7.70 -3.90 12.96
CA SER A 87 -9.11 -3.55 13.17
C SER A 87 -10.10 -4.52 12.50
N ASN A 88 -9.60 -5.46 11.70
CA ASN A 88 -10.38 -6.51 11.02
C ASN A 88 -10.27 -7.90 11.70
N LYS A 89 -9.60 -7.97 12.86
CA LYS A 89 -9.58 -9.14 13.76
C LYS A 89 -10.60 -8.96 14.87
#